data_AF-D8QCP8-F1
#
_entry.id   AF-D8QCP8-F1
#
_cell.length_a   1.000
_cell.length_b   1.000
_cell.length_c   1.000
_cell.angle_alpha   90.00
_cell.angle_beta   90.00
_cell.angle_gamma   90.00
#
_symmetry.space_group_name_H-M   'P 1'
#
loop_
_entity.id
_entity.type
_entity.pdbx_description
1 polymer ?
#
loop_
_entity_poly.entity_id
_entity_poly.type
_entity_poly.pdbx_seq_one_letter_code
_entity_poly.pdbx_strand_id
1 'polypeptide(L)'
;MATRKAADHTLYHLSPKGFWKKFRDAVVVNPEISSGLPIQGVNRWPPPASRPERYNTPATKASDIAQNPYWKRDVRRAYPRLSAVTQTELSTLLLEHSSAQQIPAPTDADPNAKMIVAVPQEPKELTETIASVVAKGKLFSAAKLPPSMATPYKKWLPTAGESLPGDPHAYFPMHLVK
;
A
#
# COMPACT_ATOMS: atom_id res chain seq x y z
N MET A 1 -10.49 -26.35 6.04
CA MET A 1 -10.11 -26.20 7.46
C MET A 1 -9.98 -24.72 7.76
N ALA A 2 -11.11 -24.09 8.09
CA ALA A 2 -11.21 -22.64 8.23
C ALA A 2 -10.40 -22.13 9.44
N THR A 3 -9.81 -20.97 9.22
CA THR A 3 -8.96 -20.19 10.10
C THR A 3 -9.63 -19.86 11.45
N ARG A 4 -9.17 -20.45 12.55
CA ARG A 4 -9.35 -19.87 13.89
C ARG A 4 -8.49 -18.60 13.99
N LYS A 5 -9.00 -17.49 13.46
CA LYS A 5 -8.36 -16.17 13.54
C LYS A 5 -9.04 -15.21 14.52
N ALA A 6 -10.18 -15.59 15.11
CA ALA A 6 -10.72 -14.93 16.29
C ALA A 6 -10.07 -15.55 17.53
N ALA A 7 -9.63 -14.72 18.47
CA ALA A 7 -9.27 -15.18 19.81
C ALA A 7 -10.44 -16.02 20.33
N ASP A 8 -10.18 -17.27 20.74
CA ASP A 8 -11.19 -18.15 21.29
C ASP A 8 -11.86 -17.43 22.46
N HIS A 9 -13.09 -16.96 22.26
CA HIS A 9 -13.84 -16.16 23.23
C HIS A 9 -14.10 -16.97 24.50
N THR A 10 -13.90 -18.29 24.44
CA THR A 10 -14.08 -19.20 25.57
C THR A 10 -12.82 -19.44 26.42
N LEU A 11 -11.64 -19.01 25.99
CA LEU A 11 -10.38 -19.46 26.63
C LEU A 11 -10.02 -18.70 27.93
N TYR A 12 -10.26 -17.39 28.00
CA TYR A 12 -9.79 -16.53 29.10
C TYR A 12 -10.91 -15.91 29.93
N HIS A 13 -12.00 -16.65 30.13
CA HIS A 13 -13.12 -16.19 30.95
C HIS A 13 -13.47 -17.17 32.08
N LEU A 14 -14.13 -16.66 33.12
CA LEU A 14 -14.63 -17.45 34.22
C LEU A 14 -15.81 -18.30 33.74
N SER A 15 -15.61 -19.62 33.70
CA SER A 15 -16.64 -20.60 33.35
C SER A 15 -17.08 -21.41 34.58
N PRO A 16 -18.38 -21.76 34.68
CA PRO A 16 -18.85 -22.65 35.73
C PRO A 16 -18.24 -24.06 35.55
N LYS A 17 -18.08 -24.78 36.66
CA LYS A 17 -17.53 -26.14 36.70
C LYS A 17 -18.53 -27.12 37.34
N GLY A 18 -18.36 -28.40 37.05
CA GLY A 18 -19.18 -29.47 37.64
C GLY A 18 -20.65 -29.40 37.23
N PHE A 19 -21.55 -29.52 38.20
CA PHE A 19 -22.99 -29.51 37.99
C PHE A 19 -23.48 -28.25 37.26
N TRP A 20 -23.04 -27.07 37.70
CA TRP A 20 -23.47 -25.79 37.12
C TRP A 20 -23.08 -25.59 35.66
N LYS A 21 -22.01 -26.26 35.20
CA LYS A 21 -21.66 -26.28 33.78
C LYS A 21 -22.70 -27.04 32.96
N LYS A 22 -23.03 -28.26 33.40
CA LYS A 22 -24.04 -29.10 32.71
C LYS A 22 -25.40 -28.43 32.67
N PHE A 23 -25.79 -27.75 33.75
CA PHE A 23 -27.03 -26.99 33.79
C PHE A 23 -27.02 -25.82 32.80
N ARG A 24 -25.95 -25.01 32.78
CA ARG A 24 -25.79 -23.90 31.83
C ARG A 24 -25.86 -24.40 30.38
N ASP A 25 -25.12 -25.45 30.06
CA ASP A 25 -25.02 -25.98 28.70
C ASP A 25 -26.37 -26.52 28.20
N ALA A 26 -27.28 -26.92 29.09
CA ALA A 26 -28.63 -27.38 28.74
C ALA A 26 -29.67 -26.24 28.61
N VAL A 27 -29.47 -25.10 29.28
CA VAL A 27 -30.47 -24.02 29.38
C VAL A 27 -30.13 -22.82 28.48
N VAL A 28 -28.85 -22.58 28.18
CA VAL A 28 -28.42 -21.42 27.40
C VAL A 28 -28.63 -21.64 25.89
N VAL A 29 -29.12 -20.61 25.20
CA VAL A 29 -29.39 -20.61 23.75
C VAL A 29 -28.17 -20.98 22.91
N ASN A 30 -26.99 -20.47 23.30
CA ASN A 30 -25.72 -20.81 22.67
C ASN A 30 -24.71 -21.23 23.75
N PRO A 31 -24.42 -22.53 23.93
CA PRO A 31 -23.48 -23.00 24.94
C PRO A 31 -22.03 -22.60 24.65
N GLU A 32 -21.72 -22.26 23.39
CA GLU A 32 -20.39 -21.83 22.99
C GLU A 32 -20.08 -20.40 23.44
N ILE A 33 -21.07 -19.58 23.84
CA ILE A 33 -20.81 -18.19 24.25
C ILE A 33 -20.05 -18.12 25.59
N SER A 34 -19.28 -17.05 25.81
CA SER A 34 -18.56 -16.82 27.07
C SER A 34 -19.35 -15.93 28.04
N SER A 35 -18.98 -15.93 29.32
CA SER A 35 -19.59 -15.08 30.36
C SER A 35 -19.06 -13.64 30.36
N GLY A 36 -18.03 -13.33 29.57
CA GLY A 36 -17.39 -12.01 29.52
C GLY A 36 -16.58 -11.62 30.77
N LEU A 37 -16.49 -12.49 31.78
CA LEU A 37 -15.74 -12.21 33.01
C LEU A 37 -14.29 -12.68 32.87
N PRO A 38 -13.27 -11.80 32.91
CA PRO A 38 -11.89 -12.20 32.77
C PRO A 38 -11.37 -12.96 34.00
N ILE A 39 -10.44 -13.90 33.78
CA ILE A 39 -9.80 -14.65 34.88
C ILE A 39 -8.83 -13.74 35.64
N GLN A 40 -9.06 -13.53 36.94
CA GLN A 40 -8.30 -12.59 37.78
C GLN A 40 -6.79 -12.89 37.85
N GLY A 41 -6.39 -14.17 37.86
CA GLY A 41 -4.97 -14.58 37.93
C GLY A 41 -4.22 -14.56 36.59
N VAL A 42 -4.90 -14.25 35.49
CA VAL A 42 -4.31 -14.20 34.14
C VAL A 42 -4.42 -12.80 33.56
N ASN A 43 -5.59 -12.17 33.71
CA ASN A 43 -5.82 -10.83 33.21
C ASN A 43 -5.13 -9.80 34.12
N ARG A 44 -4.18 -9.05 33.55
CA ARG A 44 -3.45 -7.97 34.24
C ARG A 44 -2.72 -8.44 35.52
N TRP A 45 -2.27 -9.69 35.52
CA TRP A 45 -1.47 -10.25 36.61
C TRP A 45 -0.14 -10.79 36.07
N PRO A 46 1.02 -10.40 36.63
CA PRO A 46 1.22 -9.38 37.66
C PRO A 46 0.83 -7.97 37.18
N PRO A 47 0.54 -7.03 38.10
CA PRO A 47 0.18 -5.66 37.73
C PRO A 47 1.32 -4.99 36.94
N PRO A 48 1.03 -4.02 36.04
CA PRO A 48 2.02 -3.47 35.12
C PRO A 48 3.31 -2.94 35.79
N ALA A 49 3.21 -2.40 37.01
CA ALA A 49 4.35 -1.86 37.76
C ALA A 49 5.16 -2.92 38.54
N SER A 50 4.71 -4.18 38.58
CA SER A 50 5.37 -5.28 39.30
C SER A 50 5.78 -6.42 38.36
N ARG A 51 5.93 -6.11 37.06
CA ARG A 51 6.45 -7.06 36.08
C ARG A 51 7.93 -7.35 36.41
N PRO A 52 8.36 -8.62 36.48
CA PRO A 52 9.76 -8.97 36.72
C PRO A 52 10.66 -8.70 35.50
N GLU A 53 10.05 -8.60 34.31
CA GLU A 53 10.72 -8.32 33.05
C GLU A 53 11.38 -6.94 33.09
N ARG A 54 12.69 -6.89 32.85
CA ARG A 54 13.40 -5.62 32.68
C ARG A 54 13.27 -5.17 31.23
N TYR A 55 12.68 -4.00 31.01
CA TYR A 55 12.61 -3.41 29.69
C TYR A 55 14.02 -3.05 29.21
N ASN A 56 14.38 -3.52 28.02
CA ASN A 56 15.53 -3.05 27.27
C ASN A 56 15.03 -2.50 25.94
N THR A 57 15.56 -1.37 25.51
CA THR A 57 15.18 -0.78 24.23
C THR A 57 15.63 -1.69 23.09
N PRO A 58 14.72 -2.07 22.16
CA PRO A 58 15.10 -2.95 21.07
C PRO A 58 16.16 -2.27 20.19
N ALA A 59 17.29 -2.93 20.00
CA ALA A 59 18.34 -2.43 19.12
C ALA A 59 17.85 -2.46 17.67
N THR A 60 17.99 -1.34 16.97
CA THR A 60 17.74 -1.24 15.53
C THR A 60 19.08 -1.01 14.82
N LYS A 61 19.08 -1.04 13.47
CA LYS A 61 20.28 -0.63 12.71
C LYS A 61 20.75 0.79 13.06
N ALA A 62 19.86 1.64 13.56
CA ALA A 62 20.19 2.99 14.00
C ALA A 62 20.89 3.04 15.39
N SER A 63 21.02 1.91 16.09
CA SER A 63 21.69 1.82 17.39
C SER A 63 23.18 1.49 17.31
N ASP A 64 23.73 1.25 16.11
CA ASP A 64 25.17 1.01 15.94
C ASP A 64 25.98 2.26 16.29
N ILE A 65 27.10 2.06 17.00
CA ILE A 65 27.99 3.09 17.53
C ILE A 65 29.07 3.48 16.51
N ALA A 66 29.50 2.56 15.64
CA ALA A 66 30.68 2.75 14.81
C ALA A 66 30.36 3.26 13.39
N GLN A 67 29.50 2.56 12.63
CA GLN A 67 29.31 2.80 11.19
C GLN A 67 27.98 3.46 10.88
N ASN A 68 27.57 4.37 11.75
CA ASN A 68 26.23 4.92 11.74
C ASN A 68 26.30 6.45 11.90
N PRO A 69 26.61 7.20 10.83
CA PRO A 69 26.51 8.66 10.85
C PRO A 69 25.06 9.13 10.62
N TYR A 70 24.63 10.19 11.33
CA TYR A 70 23.23 10.68 11.28
C TYR A 70 22.79 11.14 9.88
N TRP A 71 23.66 11.80 9.12
CA TRP A 71 23.32 12.34 7.80
C TRP A 71 22.92 11.27 6.77
N LYS A 72 23.42 10.03 6.89
CA LYS A 72 23.03 8.91 5.99
C LYS A 72 21.62 8.39 6.26
N ARG A 73 21.09 8.61 7.47
CA ARG A 73 19.75 8.17 7.89
C ARG A 73 18.77 9.34 8.07
N ASP A 74 19.19 10.55 7.71
CA ASP A 74 18.36 11.76 7.85
C ASP A 74 17.31 11.84 6.73
N VAL A 75 16.23 11.07 6.90
CA VAL A 75 15.09 11.07 5.97
C VAL A 75 14.36 12.42 5.97
N ARG A 76 14.44 13.19 7.06
CA ARG A 76 13.78 14.49 7.16
C ARG A 76 14.36 15.52 6.20
N ARG A 77 15.68 15.49 5.97
CA ARG A 77 16.34 16.39 4.99
C ARG A 77 16.36 15.83 3.58
N ALA A 78 16.28 14.50 3.42
CA ALA A 78 16.20 13.82 2.13
C ALA A 78 14.74 13.68 1.63
N TYR A 79 13.91 14.71 1.81
CA TYR A 79 12.54 14.69 1.33
C TYR A 79 12.48 14.90 -0.20
N PRO A 80 11.54 14.26 -0.91
CA PRO A 80 11.36 14.49 -2.34
C PRO A 80 10.88 15.94 -2.56
N ARG A 81 11.53 16.66 -3.49
CA ARG A 81 11.15 18.02 -3.86
C ARG A 81 9.90 17.99 -4.73
N LEU A 82 8.99 18.95 -4.51
CA LEU A 82 7.85 19.16 -5.39
C LEU A 82 8.35 19.73 -6.73
N SER A 83 8.05 19.04 -7.82
CA SER A 83 8.25 19.55 -9.17
C SER A 83 6.93 20.14 -9.66
N ALA A 84 6.96 21.43 -10.02
CA ALA A 84 5.87 22.11 -10.70
C ALA A 84 6.29 22.34 -12.15
N VAL A 85 5.38 22.09 -13.09
CA VAL A 85 5.62 22.32 -14.52
C VAL A 85 4.60 23.35 -14.99
N THR A 86 5.10 24.50 -15.41
CA THR A 86 4.29 25.58 -16.00
C THR A 86 4.01 25.32 -17.48
N GLN A 87 3.04 26.02 -18.06
CA GLN A 87 2.70 25.85 -19.48
C GLN A 87 3.87 26.22 -20.41
N THR A 88 4.67 27.22 -20.04
CA THR A 88 5.87 27.64 -20.77
C THR A 88 6.98 26.59 -20.69
N GLU A 89 7.22 26.03 -19.51
CA GLU A 89 8.19 24.92 -19.35
C GLU A 89 7.73 23.66 -20.10
N LEU A 90 6.43 23.38 -20.13
CA LEU A 90 5.90 22.24 -20.88
C LEU A 90 6.06 22.45 -22.39
N SER A 91 5.80 23.66 -22.90
CA SER A 91 5.90 23.97 -24.33
C SER A 91 7.34 23.88 -24.84
N THR A 92 8.33 24.34 -24.05
CA THR A 92 9.75 24.17 -24.36
C THR A 92 10.16 22.69 -24.34
N LEU A 93 9.77 21.94 -23.32
CA LEU A 93 10.05 20.51 -23.23
C LEU A 93 9.48 19.71 -24.40
N LEU A 94 8.26 20.03 -24.85
CA LEU A 94 7.64 19.37 -26.01
C LEU A 94 8.42 19.65 -27.30
N LEU A 95 8.88 20.88 -27.51
CA LEU A 95 9.66 21.26 -28.69
C LEU A 95 11.03 20.57 -28.68
N GLU A 96 11.72 20.58 -27.54
CA GLU A 96 13.00 19.88 -27.34
C GLU A 96 12.85 18.38 -27.61
N HIS A 97 11.89 17.70 -26.98
CA HIS A 97 11.67 16.27 -27.17
C HIS A 97 11.19 15.89 -28.57
N SER A 98 10.50 16.78 -29.29
CA SER A 98 10.13 16.54 -30.69
C SER A 98 11.32 16.62 -31.66
N SER A 99 12.37 17.36 -31.28
CA SER A 99 13.58 17.59 -32.08
C SER A 99 14.76 16.71 -31.68
N ALA A 100 14.78 16.22 -30.44
CA ALA A 100 15.84 15.38 -29.91
C ALA A 100 15.82 13.99 -30.58
N GLN A 101 16.80 13.71 -31.44
CA GLN A 101 17.15 12.33 -31.78
C GLN A 101 17.45 11.54 -30.50
N GLN A 102 17.04 10.26 -30.45
CA GLN A 102 17.37 9.36 -29.36
C GLN A 102 18.89 9.40 -29.12
N ILE A 103 19.29 9.92 -27.96
CA ILE A 103 20.68 9.92 -27.54
C ILE A 103 21.05 8.44 -27.30
N PRO A 104 21.99 7.85 -28.07
CA PRO A 104 22.46 6.50 -27.78
C PRO A 104 23.05 6.48 -26.36
N ALA A 105 22.93 5.34 -25.67
CA ALA A 105 23.49 5.18 -24.33
C ALA A 105 24.96 5.64 -24.31
N PRO A 106 25.39 6.38 -23.27
CA PRO A 106 26.74 6.94 -23.25
C PRO A 106 27.73 5.78 -23.33
N THR A 107 28.45 5.72 -24.45
CA THR A 107 29.58 4.81 -24.62
C THR A 107 30.81 5.63 -24.26
N ASP A 108 31.73 5.08 -23.47
CA ASP A 108 32.91 5.77 -22.89
C ASP A 108 33.94 6.32 -23.93
N ALA A 109 33.57 6.43 -25.21
CA ALA A 109 34.50 6.69 -26.31
C ALA A 109 34.67 8.16 -26.70
N ASP A 110 33.75 9.08 -26.35
CA ASP A 110 33.81 10.47 -26.83
C ASP A 110 33.62 11.51 -25.72
N PRO A 111 34.71 12.07 -25.13
CA PRO A 111 34.64 13.13 -24.11
C PRO A 111 34.19 14.50 -24.67
N ASN A 112 33.87 14.58 -25.96
CA ASN A 112 33.43 15.81 -26.65
C ASN A 112 32.03 15.67 -27.28
N ALA A 113 31.26 14.66 -26.87
CA ALA A 113 29.84 14.55 -27.22
C ALA A 113 29.12 15.75 -26.63
N LYS A 114 28.96 16.79 -27.47
CA LYS A 114 28.25 18.03 -27.16
C LYS A 114 26.95 17.65 -26.46
N MET A 115 26.87 17.88 -25.15
CA MET A 115 25.59 17.98 -24.47
C MET A 115 24.80 18.98 -25.29
N ILE A 116 23.70 18.53 -25.89
CA ILE A 116 22.84 19.37 -26.70
C ILE A 116 22.34 20.46 -25.76
N VAL A 117 23.01 21.61 -25.79
CA VAL A 117 22.58 22.80 -25.07
C VAL A 117 21.24 23.14 -25.69
N ALA A 118 20.18 23.02 -24.90
CA ALA A 118 18.84 23.45 -25.27
C ALA A 118 18.96 24.85 -25.88
N VAL A 119 18.67 24.96 -27.17
CA VAL A 119 18.62 26.27 -27.84
C VAL A 119 17.53 27.06 -27.12
N PRO A 120 17.81 28.27 -26.61
CA PRO A 120 16.78 29.11 -26.01
C PRO A 120 15.73 29.39 -27.08
N GLN A 121 14.61 28.70 -27.02
CA GLN A 121 13.49 28.94 -27.93
C GLN A 121 12.58 29.99 -27.31
N GLU A 122 12.12 30.93 -28.14
CA GLU A 122 11.14 31.93 -27.72
C GLU A 122 9.90 31.24 -27.11
N PRO A 123 9.32 31.79 -26.03
CA PRO A 123 8.18 31.21 -25.38
C PRO A 123 6.99 31.19 -26.35
N LYS A 124 6.70 30.01 -26.91
CA LYS A 124 5.52 29.78 -27.73
C LYS A 124 4.36 29.33 -26.86
N GLU A 125 3.17 29.79 -27.23
CA GLU A 125 1.91 29.36 -26.64
C GLU A 125 1.77 27.84 -26.73
N LEU A 126 1.27 27.23 -25.65
CA LEU A 126 1.21 25.77 -25.54
C LEU A 126 0.38 25.13 -26.67
N THR A 127 -0.70 25.80 -27.07
CA THR A 127 -1.60 25.33 -28.13
C THR A 127 -0.89 25.25 -29.49
N GLU A 128 -0.08 26.25 -29.83
CA GLU A 128 0.69 26.29 -31.08
C GLU A 128 1.78 25.23 -31.11
N THR A 129 2.46 25.03 -29.97
CA THR A 129 3.49 23.99 -29.86
C THR A 129 2.89 22.60 -30.03
N ILE A 130 1.76 22.30 -29.38
CA ILE A 130 1.05 21.03 -29.55
C ILE A 130 0.64 20.83 -31.02
N ALA A 131 0.07 21.84 -31.67
CA ALA A 131 -0.31 21.75 -33.08
C ALA A 131 0.89 21.43 -33.98
N SER A 132 2.04 22.08 -33.73
CA SER A 132 3.28 21.85 -34.48
C SER A 132 3.86 20.43 -34.26
N VAL A 133 3.78 19.90 -33.04
CA VAL A 133 4.28 18.56 -32.70
C VAL A 133 3.37 17.49 -33.31
N VAL A 134 2.05 17.66 -33.23
CA VAL A 134 1.07 16.75 -33.83
C VAL A 134 1.21 16.72 -35.35
N ALA A 135 1.48 17.86 -35.99
CA ALA A 135 1.72 17.94 -37.42
C ALA A 135 3.00 17.20 -37.85
N LYS A 136 4.04 17.20 -37.01
CA LYS A 136 5.31 16.49 -37.25
C LYS A 136 5.24 14.99 -36.98
N GLY A 137 4.34 14.54 -36.11
CA GLY A 137 4.16 13.11 -35.82
C GLY A 137 2.97 12.82 -34.92
N LYS A 138 2.35 11.64 -35.11
CA LYS A 138 1.25 11.16 -34.25
C LYS A 138 1.81 10.82 -32.85
N LEU A 139 1.61 11.71 -31.87
CA LEU A 139 1.98 11.50 -30.46
C LEU A 139 1.41 10.18 -29.91
N PHE A 140 0.16 9.89 -30.28
CA PHE A 140 -0.55 8.65 -29.97
C PHE A 140 -1.07 7.99 -31.24
N SER A 141 -1.03 6.66 -31.29
CA SER A 141 -1.51 5.85 -32.41
C SER A 141 -2.16 4.57 -31.89
N ALA A 142 -2.76 3.76 -32.75
CA ALA A 142 -3.32 2.46 -32.35
C ALA A 142 -2.26 1.54 -31.71
N ALA A 143 -0.99 1.68 -32.10
CA ALA A 143 0.14 0.97 -31.50
C ALA A 143 0.76 1.70 -30.30
N LYS A 144 0.46 2.99 -30.10
CA LYS A 144 0.99 3.86 -29.04
C LYS A 144 -0.15 4.59 -28.34
N LEU A 145 -0.91 3.86 -27.53
CA LEU A 145 -2.00 4.39 -26.72
C LEU A 145 -1.46 5.40 -25.68
N PRO A 146 -2.30 6.34 -25.22
CA PRO A 146 -1.92 7.22 -24.11
C PRO A 146 -1.61 6.41 -22.85
N PRO A 147 -0.66 6.88 -22.00
CA PRO A 147 -0.29 6.18 -20.78
C PRO A 147 -1.50 6.09 -19.82
N SER A 148 -1.74 4.89 -19.28
CA SER A 148 -2.71 4.68 -18.21
C SER A 148 -2.11 4.99 -16.84
N MET A 149 -2.91 5.47 -15.90
CA MET A 149 -2.46 5.67 -14.52
C MET A 149 -2.08 4.33 -13.88
N ALA A 150 -0.85 4.24 -13.35
CA ALA A 150 -0.42 3.07 -12.61
C ALA A 150 -1.07 3.07 -11.21
N THR A 151 -1.90 2.06 -10.93
CA THR A 151 -2.45 1.85 -9.59
C THR A 151 -1.61 0.82 -8.83
N PRO A 152 -1.19 1.09 -7.58
CA PRO A 152 -0.44 0.12 -6.77
C PRO A 152 -1.33 -1.03 -6.27
N TYR A 153 -2.65 -0.88 -6.37
CA TYR A 153 -3.63 -1.86 -5.91
C TYR A 153 -3.84 -2.96 -6.95
N LYS A 154 -3.86 -4.20 -6.47
CA LYS A 154 -4.27 -5.34 -7.28
C LYS A 154 -5.74 -5.20 -7.65
N LYS A 155 -6.11 -5.62 -8.87
CA LYS A 155 -7.52 -5.72 -9.28
C LYS A 155 -8.24 -6.69 -8.34
N TRP A 156 -9.44 -6.32 -7.89
CA TRP A 156 -10.27 -7.20 -7.08
C TRP A 156 -10.64 -8.45 -7.88
N LEU A 157 -10.46 -9.61 -7.26
CA LEU A 157 -10.74 -10.91 -7.84
C LEU A 157 -11.85 -11.55 -7.00
N PRO A 158 -13.08 -11.65 -7.54
CA PRO A 158 -14.21 -12.19 -6.78
C PRO A 158 -13.99 -13.67 -6.46
N THR A 159 -14.03 -14.02 -5.19
CA THR A 159 -14.04 -15.41 -4.71
C THR A 159 -15.44 -15.76 -4.22
N ALA A 160 -15.96 -16.94 -4.55
CA ALA A 160 -17.24 -17.38 -4.02
C ALA A 160 -17.21 -17.45 -2.49
N GLY A 161 -18.18 -16.80 -1.84
CA GLY A 161 -18.40 -16.85 -0.40
C GLY A 161 -19.08 -18.15 0.03
N GLU A 162 -19.39 -18.24 1.33
CA GLU A 162 -20.18 -19.36 1.86
C GLU A 162 -21.59 -19.34 1.27
N SER A 163 -22.14 -20.52 0.98
CA SER A 163 -23.51 -20.65 0.52
C SER A 163 -24.46 -20.19 1.62
N LEU A 164 -25.24 -19.15 1.35
CA LEU A 164 -26.33 -18.76 2.23
C LEU A 164 -27.39 -19.87 2.23
N PRO A 165 -28.00 -20.18 3.39
CA PRO A 165 -29.19 -21.01 3.41
C PRO A 165 -30.31 -20.27 2.65
N GLY A 166 -30.74 -20.83 1.53
CA GLY A 166 -31.78 -20.27 0.67
C GLY A 166 -32.47 -21.37 -0.11
N ASP A 167 -33.67 -21.08 -0.62
CA ASP A 167 -34.45 -22.01 -1.44
C ASP A 167 -33.66 -22.36 -2.73
N PRO A 168 -33.39 -23.65 -3.02
CA PRO A 168 -32.73 -24.08 -4.26
C PRO A 168 -33.43 -23.60 -5.54
N HIS A 169 -34.73 -23.29 -5.46
CA HIS A 169 -35.55 -22.84 -6.59
C HIS A 169 -35.85 -21.33 -6.57
N ALA A 170 -35.12 -20.56 -5.75
CA ALA A 170 -35.28 -19.11 -5.73
C ALA A 170 -35.01 -18.52 -7.12
N TYR A 171 -35.98 -17.75 -7.63
CA TYR A 171 -35.86 -17.06 -8.92
C TYR A 171 -34.71 -16.04 -8.95
N PHE A 172 -34.31 -15.50 -7.78
CA PHE A 172 -33.16 -14.62 -7.61
C PHE A 172 -32.23 -15.12 -6.49
N PRO A 173 -31.30 -16.05 -6.78
CA PRO A 173 -30.39 -16.56 -5.77
C PRO A 173 -29.37 -15.47 -5.36
N MET A 174 -29.21 -15.28 -4.06
CA MET A 174 -28.16 -14.41 -3.52
C MET A 174 -26.85 -15.18 -3.38
N HIS A 175 -25.81 -14.72 -4.07
CA HIS A 175 -24.46 -15.24 -3.94
C HIS A 175 -23.58 -14.27 -3.16
N LEU A 176 -22.91 -14.76 -2.13
CA LEU A 176 -21.87 -14.00 -1.45
C LEU A 176 -20.58 -14.07 -2.26
N VAL A 177 -19.90 -12.95 -2.40
CA VAL A 177 -18.60 -12.84 -3.05
C VAL A 177 -17.64 -12.16 -2.09
N LYS A 178 -16.43 -12.69 -1.95
CA LYS A 178 -15.34 -12.19 -1.11
C LYS A 178 -14.19 -11.72 -2.00
#